data_AF-A0A9P7GNS9-F1
#
_entry.id   AF-A0A9P7GNS9-F1
#
_cell.length_a   1.000
_cell.length_b   1.000
_cell.length_c   1.000
_cell.angle_alpha   90.00
_cell.angle_beta   90.00
_cell.angle_gamma   90.00
#
_symmetry.space_group_name_H-M   'P 1'
#
loop_
_entity.id
_entity.type
_entity.pdbx_description
1 polymer ?
#
loop_
_entity_poly.entity_id
_entity_poly.type
_entity_poly.pdbx_seq_one_letter_code
_entity_poly.pdbx_strand_id
1 'polypeptide(L)'
;MLFNIESKVDAVTPTNSRGPEDFVKLQHQVFVQSGYSLKNIIYQSFDWRTLIGMKALEPKIATAALASSATVGEIDGTTPWLAGLKLSDFPGETLDLKVTNAAKSIKADILSPSAVSNNSPVPDPQQAGYIPFTTKAMVDLAHKLGMTVIPWTVNRLNIADQLLAWGVDGIISDYPTQMRRLVEQKGYRVTPTYSQDVVLKCLEKHTRK
;
A
#
# COMPACT_ATOMS: atom_id res chain seq x y z
N MET A 1 9.93 -3.46 -14.90
CA MET A 1 8.87 -2.54 -14.44
C MET A 1 8.07 -3.25 -13.37
N LEU A 2 7.77 -2.58 -12.26
CA LEU A 2 6.96 -3.10 -11.15
C LEU A 2 5.59 -2.41 -11.20
N PHE A 3 4.52 -3.17 -11.03
CA PHE A 3 3.15 -2.65 -11.00
C PHE A 3 2.57 -2.83 -9.60
N ASN A 4 2.08 -1.74 -9.01
CA ASN A 4 1.32 -1.80 -7.77
C ASN A 4 -0.17 -1.62 -8.09
N ILE A 5 -0.92 -2.72 -8.09
CA ILE A 5 -2.30 -2.78 -8.61
C ILE A 5 -3.25 -3.01 -7.45
N GLU A 6 -4.16 -2.06 -7.26
CA GLU A 6 -5.16 -2.13 -6.19
C GLU A 6 -6.42 -2.90 -6.63
N SER A 7 -6.90 -3.81 -5.79
CA SER A 7 -8.27 -4.33 -5.92
C SER A 7 -9.26 -3.40 -5.23
N LYS A 8 -10.26 -2.93 -5.99
CA LYS A 8 -11.37 -2.12 -5.45
C LYS A 8 -12.58 -3.01 -5.15
N VAL A 9 -12.53 -3.66 -4.00
CA VAL A 9 -13.64 -4.45 -3.44
C VAL A 9 -14.23 -3.70 -2.26
N ASP A 10 -15.56 -3.56 -2.23
CA ASP A 10 -16.28 -2.90 -1.15
C ASP A 10 -16.57 -3.91 -0.03
N ALA A 11 -15.88 -3.76 1.09
CA ALA A 11 -16.05 -4.68 2.21
C ALA A 11 -17.32 -4.41 3.03
N VAL A 12 -17.86 -3.19 2.97
CA VAL A 12 -19.01 -2.72 3.76
C VAL A 12 -20.32 -2.97 3.03
N THR A 13 -20.34 -2.72 1.72
CA THR A 13 -21.52 -2.88 0.86
C THR A 13 -21.21 -3.89 -0.26
N PRO A 14 -21.35 -5.21 -0.01
CA PRO A 14 -20.93 -6.24 -0.95
C PRO A 14 -21.60 -6.17 -2.34
N THR A 15 -22.75 -5.51 -2.46
CA THR A 15 -23.46 -5.34 -3.74
C THR A 15 -22.82 -4.32 -4.68
N ASN A 16 -21.91 -3.47 -4.20
CA ASN A 16 -21.22 -2.46 -5.02
C ASN A 16 -20.08 -3.03 -5.86
N SER A 17 -19.65 -4.26 -5.60
CA SER A 17 -18.54 -4.91 -6.29
C SER A 17 -18.75 -6.42 -6.38
N ARG A 18 -17.88 -7.13 -7.11
CA ARG A 18 -17.86 -8.59 -7.03
C ARG A 18 -17.32 -9.03 -5.67
N GLY A 19 -17.73 -10.20 -5.20
CA GLY A 19 -17.21 -10.79 -3.97
C GLY A 19 -15.69 -11.00 -4.03
N PRO A 20 -14.99 -11.04 -2.87
CA PRO A 20 -13.53 -11.12 -2.82
C PRO A 20 -12.92 -12.28 -3.62
N GLU A 21 -13.50 -13.48 -3.53
CA GLU A 21 -13.01 -14.67 -4.25
C GLU A 21 -13.13 -14.51 -5.77
N ASP A 22 -14.30 -14.09 -6.25
CA ASP A 22 -14.54 -13.85 -7.68
C ASP A 22 -13.62 -12.75 -8.23
N PHE A 23 -13.44 -11.67 -7.45
CA PHE A 23 -12.56 -10.57 -7.85
C PHE A 23 -11.10 -11.02 -7.97
N VAL A 24 -10.60 -11.77 -6.98
CA VAL A 24 -9.24 -12.33 -7.00
C VAL A 24 -9.05 -13.24 -8.21
N LYS A 25 -9.98 -14.16 -8.48
CA LYS A 25 -9.88 -15.09 -9.62
C LYS A 25 -9.82 -14.34 -10.96
N LEU A 26 -10.72 -13.38 -11.17
CA LEU A 26 -10.77 -12.61 -12.41
C LEU A 26 -9.53 -11.72 -12.59
N GLN A 27 -9.07 -11.06 -11.52
CA GLN A 27 -7.90 -10.19 -11.59
C GLN A 27 -6.60 -10.99 -11.79
N HIS A 28 -6.48 -12.16 -11.14
CA HIS A 28 -5.39 -13.10 -11.38
C HIS A 28 -5.37 -13.59 -12.85
N GLN A 29 -6.52 -13.92 -13.42
CA GLN A 29 -6.61 -14.31 -14.84
C GLN A 29 -6.06 -13.22 -15.77
N VAL A 30 -6.42 -11.95 -15.51
CA VAL A 30 -5.87 -10.81 -16.27
C VAL A 30 -4.35 -10.73 -16.12
N PHE A 31 -3.82 -10.92 -14.91
CA PHE A 31 -2.37 -10.89 -14.68
C PHE A 31 -1.63 -11.99 -15.45
N VAL A 32 -2.14 -13.23 -15.43
CA VAL A 32 -1.56 -14.35 -16.19
C VAL A 32 -1.62 -14.09 -17.69
N GLN A 33 -2.75 -13.60 -18.20
CA GLN A 33 -2.94 -13.32 -19.62
C GLN A 33 -2.11 -12.13 -20.12
N SER A 34 -1.72 -11.22 -19.24
CA SER A 34 -0.93 -10.03 -19.60
C SER A 34 0.46 -10.34 -20.13
N GLY A 35 1.01 -11.53 -19.84
CA GLY A 35 2.37 -11.92 -20.20
C GLY A 35 3.48 -11.26 -19.35
N TYR A 36 3.14 -10.35 -18.44
CA TYR A 36 4.11 -9.82 -17.48
C TYR A 36 4.48 -10.87 -16.42
N SER A 37 5.72 -10.84 -15.96
CA SER A 37 6.14 -11.68 -14.83
C SER A 37 5.29 -11.35 -13.59
N LEU A 38 4.66 -12.35 -12.99
CA LEU A 38 3.83 -12.17 -11.79
C LEU A 38 4.64 -11.65 -10.59
N LYS A 39 5.96 -11.87 -10.56
CA LYS A 39 6.87 -11.30 -9.56
C LYS A 39 7.00 -9.77 -9.65
N ASN A 40 6.60 -9.19 -10.78
CA ASN A 40 6.60 -7.76 -11.01
C ASN A 40 5.23 -7.12 -10.70
N ILE A 41 4.31 -7.86 -10.08
CA ILE A 41 3.00 -7.38 -9.67
C ILE A 41 2.93 -7.41 -8.15
N ILE A 42 2.60 -6.27 -7.57
CA ILE A 42 2.13 -6.13 -6.20
C ILE A 42 0.62 -5.99 -6.26
N TYR A 43 -0.06 -6.89 -5.55
CA TYR A 43 -1.50 -6.85 -5.35
C TYR A 43 -1.81 -6.15 -4.02
N GLN A 44 -2.33 -4.94 -4.08
CA GLN A 44 -2.67 -4.16 -2.90
C GLN A 44 -4.20 -4.09 -2.69
N SER A 45 -4.64 -4.02 -1.44
CA SER A 45 -6.07 -3.94 -1.13
C SER A 45 -6.33 -3.44 0.28
N PHE A 46 -7.43 -2.71 0.46
CA PHE A 46 -8.02 -2.47 1.79
C PHE A 46 -8.83 -3.64 2.30
N ASP A 47 -9.48 -4.39 1.41
CA ASP A 47 -10.18 -5.61 1.78
C ASP A 47 -9.17 -6.76 1.87
N TRP A 48 -8.73 -7.06 3.09
CA TRP A 48 -7.69 -8.05 3.33
C TRP A 48 -8.14 -9.48 2.96
N ARG A 49 -9.44 -9.72 2.74
CA ARG A 49 -9.92 -11.01 2.22
C ARG A 49 -9.38 -11.27 0.82
N THR A 50 -9.24 -10.24 -0.01
CA THR A 50 -8.67 -10.39 -1.36
C THR A 50 -7.18 -10.68 -1.29
N LEU A 51 -6.45 -10.14 -0.30
CA LEU A 51 -5.03 -10.41 -0.09
C LEU A 51 -4.79 -11.87 0.31
N ILE A 52 -5.59 -12.38 1.25
CA ILE A 52 -5.57 -13.80 1.66
C ILE A 52 -5.86 -14.69 0.45
N GLY A 53 -6.91 -14.35 -0.32
CA GLY A 53 -7.28 -15.09 -1.53
C GLY A 53 -6.17 -15.10 -2.58
N MET A 54 -5.58 -13.94 -2.89
CA MET A 54 -4.50 -13.84 -3.88
C MET A 54 -3.24 -14.59 -3.41
N LYS A 55 -2.88 -14.47 -2.13
CA LYS A 55 -1.72 -15.18 -1.56
C LYS A 55 -1.90 -16.70 -1.61
N ALA A 56 -3.12 -17.20 -1.39
CA ALA A 56 -3.45 -18.62 -1.50
C ALA A 56 -3.46 -19.11 -2.96
N LEU A 57 -3.96 -18.28 -3.89
CA LEU A 57 -4.07 -18.61 -5.30
C LEU A 57 -2.72 -18.59 -6.03
N GLU A 58 -1.90 -17.56 -5.81
CA GLU A 58 -0.61 -17.39 -6.47
C GLU A 58 0.41 -16.69 -5.54
N PRO A 59 1.15 -17.47 -4.73
CA PRO A 59 2.12 -16.93 -3.77
C PRO A 59 3.27 -16.12 -4.38
N LYS A 60 3.52 -16.22 -5.69
CA LYS A 60 4.57 -15.42 -6.37
C LYS A 60 4.19 -13.95 -6.52
N ILE A 61 2.91 -13.61 -6.43
CA ILE A 61 2.44 -12.23 -6.41
C ILE A 61 2.62 -11.68 -4.99
N ALA A 62 3.33 -10.57 -4.88
CA ALA A 62 3.48 -9.89 -3.61
C ALA A 62 2.15 -9.25 -3.20
N THR A 63 1.80 -9.29 -1.92
CA THR A 63 0.56 -8.69 -1.39
C THR A 63 0.87 -7.51 -0.46
N ALA A 64 0.15 -6.41 -0.66
CA ALA A 64 0.29 -5.20 0.14
C ALA A 64 -1.00 -4.86 0.89
N ALA A 65 -0.91 -4.89 2.22
CA ALA A 65 -2.01 -4.61 3.13
C ALA A 65 -2.23 -3.11 3.26
N LEU A 66 -3.26 -2.56 2.61
CA LEU A 66 -3.65 -1.17 2.79
C LEU A 66 -4.35 -1.00 4.14
N ALA A 67 -3.99 0.04 4.88
CA ALA A 67 -4.58 0.37 6.17
C ALA A 67 -4.66 1.89 6.35
N SER A 68 -5.73 2.37 6.98
CA SER A 68 -5.84 3.76 7.47
C SER A 68 -6.69 3.77 8.73
N SER A 69 -6.73 4.88 9.45
CA SER A 69 -7.58 5.01 10.64
C SER A 69 -9.08 4.81 10.31
N ALA A 70 -9.50 5.05 9.06
CA ALA A 70 -10.86 4.82 8.61
C ALA A 70 -11.20 3.34 8.35
N THR A 71 -10.20 2.49 8.07
CA THR A 71 -10.45 1.07 7.78
C THR A 71 -10.14 0.14 8.94
N VAL A 72 -9.23 0.55 9.83
CA VAL A 72 -8.88 -0.20 11.05
C VAL A 72 -9.76 0.15 12.26
N GLY A 73 -10.68 1.11 12.12
CA GLY A 73 -11.67 1.40 13.14
C GLY A 73 -12.63 0.23 13.31
N GLU A 74 -12.72 -0.31 14.52
CA GLU A 74 -13.53 -1.48 14.83
C GLU A 74 -14.96 -1.12 15.22
N ILE A 75 -15.92 -1.90 14.72
CA ILE A 75 -17.30 -1.99 15.21
C ILE A 75 -17.44 -3.37 15.87
N ASP A 76 -17.83 -3.41 17.15
CA ASP A 76 -17.89 -4.63 17.97
C ASP A 76 -16.57 -5.45 17.97
N GLY A 77 -15.43 -4.75 17.94
CA GLY A 77 -14.10 -5.34 17.98
C GLY A 77 -13.61 -5.94 16.66
N THR A 78 -14.33 -5.76 15.55
CA THR A 78 -13.90 -6.18 14.21
C THR A 78 -14.14 -5.08 13.17
N THR A 79 -13.60 -5.27 11.98
CA THR A 79 -13.92 -4.44 10.81
C THR A 79 -13.99 -5.32 9.56
N PRO A 80 -14.93 -5.07 8.64
CA PRO A 80 -15.05 -5.87 7.43
C PRO A 80 -13.79 -5.78 6.55
N TRP A 81 -13.01 -4.71 6.68
CA TRP A 81 -11.79 -4.49 5.90
C TRP A 81 -10.67 -5.46 6.27
N LEU A 82 -10.55 -5.86 7.54
CA LEU A 82 -9.44 -6.69 8.03
C LEU A 82 -9.76 -8.19 8.04
N ALA A 83 -10.62 -8.64 7.12
CA ALA A 83 -11.00 -10.05 6.98
C ALA A 83 -11.55 -10.70 8.27
N GLY A 84 -12.24 -9.91 9.12
CA GLY A 84 -12.81 -10.39 10.38
C GLY A 84 -11.82 -10.53 11.53
N LEU A 85 -10.57 -10.08 11.35
CA LEU A 85 -9.59 -10.01 12.43
C LEU A 85 -10.02 -8.97 13.49
N LYS A 86 -9.73 -9.31 14.76
CA LYS A 86 -9.83 -8.40 15.91
C LYS A 86 -8.44 -7.92 16.26
N LEU A 87 -8.18 -6.62 16.15
CA LEU A 87 -6.87 -6.04 16.45
C LEU A 87 -6.52 -6.19 17.93
N SER A 88 -7.50 -6.28 18.82
CA SER A 88 -7.31 -6.56 20.25
C SER A 88 -6.66 -7.91 20.55
N ASP A 89 -6.76 -8.89 19.63
CA ASP A 89 -6.15 -10.22 19.78
C ASP A 89 -4.65 -10.22 19.41
N PHE A 90 -4.13 -9.13 18.82
CA PHE A 90 -2.74 -9.03 18.37
C PHE A 90 -1.84 -8.32 19.40
N PRO A 91 -0.56 -8.70 19.50
CA PRO A 91 0.36 -8.10 20.45
C PRO A 91 0.68 -6.63 20.11
N GLY A 92 1.00 -5.87 21.15
CA GLY A 92 1.34 -4.45 21.07
C GLY A 92 0.35 -3.57 21.86
N GLU A 93 0.86 -2.54 22.51
CA GLU A 93 0.04 -1.62 23.31
C GLU A 93 -0.76 -0.63 22.44
N THR A 94 -0.20 -0.30 21.28
CA THR A 94 -0.69 0.74 20.39
C THR A 94 -1.29 0.15 19.10
N LEU A 95 -2.20 0.91 18.47
CA LEU A 95 -2.94 0.47 17.28
C LEU A 95 -2.02 0.12 16.11
N ASP A 96 -0.98 0.90 15.88
CA ASP A 96 0.02 0.69 14.83
C ASP A 96 0.74 -0.66 14.97
N LEU A 97 1.11 -1.06 16.19
CA LEU A 97 1.72 -2.36 16.45
C LEU A 97 0.74 -3.51 16.22
N LYS A 98 -0.51 -3.34 16.65
CA LYS A 98 -1.57 -4.33 16.44
C LYS A 98 -1.87 -4.54 14.95
N VAL A 99 -2.02 -3.46 14.19
CA VAL A 99 -2.20 -3.49 12.72
C VAL A 99 -1.02 -4.18 12.04
N THR A 100 0.21 -3.91 12.49
CA THR A 100 1.42 -4.54 11.95
C THR A 100 1.42 -6.05 12.16
N ASN A 101 1.10 -6.51 13.38
CA ASN A 101 1.00 -7.94 13.68
C ASN A 101 -0.17 -8.61 12.93
N ALA A 102 -1.30 -7.92 12.78
CA ALA A 102 -2.44 -8.39 12.00
C ALA A 102 -2.07 -8.57 10.52
N ALA A 103 -1.37 -7.60 9.92
CA ALA A 103 -0.89 -7.71 8.54
C ALA A 103 0.09 -8.88 8.36
N LYS A 104 0.97 -9.12 9.34
CA LYS A 104 1.85 -10.29 9.33
C LYS A 104 1.06 -11.60 9.39
N SER A 105 -0.01 -11.66 10.17
CA SER A 105 -0.81 -12.88 10.34
C SER A 105 -1.47 -13.38 9.06
N ILE A 106 -1.83 -12.46 8.15
CA ILE A 106 -2.36 -12.78 6.82
C ILE A 106 -1.26 -13.03 5.77
N LYS A 107 0.01 -13.06 6.20
CA LYS A 107 1.19 -13.25 5.34
C LYS A 107 1.32 -12.17 4.26
N ALA A 108 0.98 -10.92 4.57
CA ALA A 108 1.31 -9.80 3.70
C ALA A 108 2.83 -9.66 3.57
N ASP A 109 3.33 -9.31 2.39
CA ASP A 109 4.76 -8.99 2.19
C ASP A 109 5.03 -7.51 2.46
N ILE A 110 4.00 -6.67 2.27
CA ILE A 110 4.08 -5.22 2.37
C ILE A 110 2.97 -4.72 3.29
N LEU A 111 3.31 -3.87 4.25
CA LEU A 111 2.35 -3.04 4.96
C LEU A 111 2.28 -1.68 4.25
N SER A 112 1.10 -1.28 3.81
CA SER A 112 0.88 -0.05 3.02
C SER A 112 -0.08 0.91 3.77
N PRO A 113 0.39 1.55 4.85
CA PRO A 113 -0.44 2.39 5.71
C PRO A 113 -0.67 3.78 5.09
N SER A 114 -1.73 4.47 5.52
CA SER A 114 -1.84 5.90 5.23
C SER A 114 -0.72 6.67 5.96
N ALA A 115 -0.19 7.73 5.36
CA ALA A 115 0.85 8.53 5.98
C ALA A 115 0.32 9.26 7.22
N VAL A 116 -0.84 9.90 7.06
CA VAL A 116 -1.52 10.68 8.09
C VAL A 116 -2.82 9.98 8.49
N SER A 117 -3.21 10.10 9.75
CA SER A 117 -4.49 9.63 10.24
C SER A 117 -5.62 10.49 9.71
N ASN A 118 -6.75 9.88 9.31
CA ASN A 118 -7.96 10.62 8.94
C ASN A 118 -8.52 11.44 10.12
N ASN A 119 -8.11 11.11 11.35
CA ASN A 119 -8.50 11.84 12.55
C ASN A 119 -7.57 13.01 12.87
N SER A 120 -6.53 13.26 12.06
CA SER A 120 -5.63 14.38 12.30
C SER A 120 -6.33 15.70 11.94
N PRO A 121 -6.45 16.65 12.88
CA PRO A 121 -7.06 17.96 12.63
C PRO A 121 -6.20 18.87 11.73
N VAL A 122 -4.92 18.52 11.55
CA VAL A 122 -3.94 19.33 10.82
C VAL A 122 -3.14 18.44 9.86
N PRO A 123 -2.79 18.92 8.66
CA PRO A 123 -2.12 18.10 7.66
C PRO A 123 -0.59 18.09 7.79
N ASP A 124 -0.02 18.81 8.76
CA ASP A 124 1.42 19.09 8.81
C ASP A 124 2.07 18.64 10.13
N PRO A 125 3.17 17.86 10.09
CA PRO A 125 3.86 17.36 11.28
C PRO A 125 4.44 18.44 12.19
N GLN A 126 4.60 19.68 11.71
CA GLN A 126 5.07 20.80 12.53
C GLN A 126 3.93 21.52 13.28
N GLN A 127 2.67 21.20 12.97
CA GLN A 127 1.51 21.81 13.61
C GLN A 127 1.10 21.00 14.84
N ALA A 128 0.79 21.71 15.93
CA ALA A 128 0.25 21.08 17.14
C ALA A 128 -1.05 20.33 16.82
N GLY A 129 -1.13 19.07 17.26
CA GLY A 129 -2.27 18.20 16.97
C GLY A 129 -2.11 17.32 15.73
N TYR A 130 -0.96 17.30 15.05
CA TYR A 130 -0.70 16.33 13.98
C TYR A 130 -0.74 14.89 14.51
N ILE A 131 -1.43 14.02 13.77
CA ILE A 131 -1.59 12.60 14.10
C ILE A 131 -1.13 11.76 12.90
N PRO A 132 0.09 11.19 12.96
CA PRO A 132 0.52 10.24 11.94
C PRO A 132 -0.28 8.94 12.05
N PHE A 133 -0.48 8.26 10.93
CA PHE A 133 -0.97 6.87 10.96
C PHE A 133 0.19 5.89 10.77
N THR A 134 1.10 6.19 9.86
CA THR A 134 2.40 5.52 9.79
C THR A 134 3.29 6.06 10.90
N THR A 135 3.83 5.20 11.77
CA THR A 135 4.74 5.59 12.85
C THR A 135 6.11 4.94 12.68
N LYS A 136 7.15 5.46 13.35
CA LYS A 136 8.44 4.78 13.39
C LYS A 136 8.34 3.37 13.98
N ALA A 137 7.54 3.18 15.03
CA ALA A 137 7.37 1.88 15.68
C ALA A 137 6.70 0.85 14.75
N MET A 138 5.74 1.29 13.93
CA MET A 138 5.15 0.48 12.86
C MET A 138 6.21 0.02 11.86
N VAL A 139 7.06 0.94 11.40
CA VAL A 139 8.13 0.63 10.43
C VAL A 139 9.14 -0.36 11.02
N ASP A 140 9.65 -0.07 12.23
CA ASP A 140 10.62 -0.93 12.92
C ASP A 140 10.07 -2.35 13.14
N LEU A 141 8.81 -2.47 13.57
CA LEU A 141 8.18 -3.77 13.79
C LEU A 141 7.91 -4.51 12.46
N ALA A 142 7.43 -3.82 11.42
CA ALA A 142 7.18 -4.44 10.13
C ALA A 142 8.47 -5.05 9.55
N HIS A 143 9.59 -4.30 9.61
CA HIS A 143 10.91 -4.79 9.22
C HIS A 143 11.35 -5.99 10.05
N LYS A 144 11.16 -5.94 11.39
CA LYS A 144 11.46 -7.08 12.27
C LYS A 144 10.66 -8.33 11.92
N LEU A 145 9.45 -8.17 11.40
CA LEU A 145 8.58 -9.26 10.94
C LEU A 145 8.82 -9.66 9.47
N GLY A 146 9.80 -9.03 8.80
CA GLY A 146 10.19 -9.33 7.42
C GLY A 146 9.23 -8.76 6.36
N MET A 147 8.44 -7.74 6.70
CA MET A 147 7.61 -6.99 5.76
C MET A 147 8.29 -5.69 5.38
N THR A 148 8.07 -5.19 4.17
CA THR A 148 8.43 -3.81 3.79
C THR A 148 7.27 -2.85 4.08
N VAL A 149 7.55 -1.55 4.19
CA VAL A 149 6.55 -0.51 4.45
C VAL A 149 6.52 0.53 3.34
N ILE A 150 5.34 0.72 2.74
CA ILE A 150 5.14 1.66 1.61
C ILE A 150 3.91 2.55 1.90
N PRO A 151 4.05 3.69 2.58
CA PRO A 151 2.92 4.55 2.91
C PRO A 151 2.32 5.31 1.71
N TRP A 152 1.04 5.68 1.83
CA TRP A 152 0.26 6.45 0.85
C TRP A 152 -0.65 7.50 1.53
N THR A 153 -1.21 8.49 0.87
CA THR A 153 -0.59 9.20 -0.24
C THR A 153 0.26 10.33 0.34
N VAL A 154 1.57 10.28 0.14
CA VAL A 154 2.51 11.24 0.71
C VAL A 154 2.69 12.40 -0.25
N ASN A 155 1.97 13.50 0.00
CA ASN A 155 1.99 14.66 -0.90
C ASN A 155 2.77 15.87 -0.35
N ARG A 156 3.20 15.81 0.91
CA ARG A 156 4.03 16.86 1.53
C ARG A 156 5.47 16.38 1.68
N LEU A 157 6.43 17.25 1.31
CA LEU A 157 7.85 16.91 1.36
C LEU A 157 8.38 16.72 2.79
N ASN A 158 7.85 17.45 3.78
CA ASN A 158 8.22 17.26 5.18
C ASN A 158 7.73 15.92 5.75
N ILE A 159 6.55 15.45 5.35
CA ILE A 159 6.07 14.10 5.68
C ILE A 159 6.93 13.05 4.97
N ALA A 160 7.25 13.24 3.69
CA ALA A 160 8.14 12.35 2.96
C ALA A 160 9.53 12.27 3.62
N ASP A 161 10.09 13.42 4.03
CA ASP A 161 11.36 13.51 4.74
C ASP A 161 11.35 12.71 6.05
N GLN A 162 10.31 12.89 6.86
CA GLN A 162 10.09 12.15 8.10
C GLN A 162 9.99 10.63 7.86
N LEU A 163 9.18 10.21 6.89
CA LEU A 163 8.98 8.80 6.56
C LEU A 163 10.28 8.15 6.06
N LEU A 164 11.04 8.83 5.21
CA LEU A 164 12.36 8.37 4.75
C LEU A 164 13.34 8.26 5.92
N ALA A 165 13.32 9.21 6.86
CA ALA A 165 14.14 9.16 8.07
C ALA A 165 13.74 8.00 9.01
N TRP A 166 12.47 7.59 9.01
CA TRP A 166 12.00 6.40 9.70
C TRP A 166 12.30 5.08 8.96
N GLY A 167 12.78 5.15 7.72
CA GLY A 167 13.26 3.99 6.98
C GLY A 167 12.21 3.29 6.12
N VAL A 168 11.13 3.96 5.70
CA VAL A 168 10.15 3.34 4.77
C VAL A 168 10.82 2.89 3.47
N ASP A 169 10.33 1.80 2.89
CA ASP A 169 10.91 1.15 1.70
C ASP A 169 10.44 1.77 0.38
N GLY A 170 9.34 2.54 0.43
CA GLY A 170 8.79 3.23 -0.72
C GLY A 170 7.79 4.30 -0.32
N ILE A 171 7.38 5.13 -1.27
CA ILE A 171 6.37 6.17 -1.07
C ILE A 171 5.41 6.14 -2.26
N ILE A 172 4.11 6.14 -1.98
CA ILE A 172 3.06 6.39 -2.97
C ILE A 172 2.66 7.86 -2.87
N SER A 173 2.76 8.60 -3.98
CA SER A 173 2.57 10.05 -4.03
C SER A 173 1.89 10.47 -5.35
N ASP A 174 1.05 11.49 -5.28
CA ASP A 174 0.49 12.15 -6.47
C ASP A 174 1.52 13.06 -7.16
N TYR A 175 2.65 13.31 -6.51
CA TYR A 175 3.72 14.22 -6.95
C TYR A 175 5.04 13.47 -7.20
N PRO A 176 5.08 12.47 -8.11
CA PRO A 176 6.23 11.59 -8.30
C PRO A 176 7.49 12.34 -8.75
N THR A 177 7.36 13.43 -9.51
CA THR A 177 8.51 14.24 -9.94
C THR A 177 9.17 14.94 -8.76
N GLN A 178 8.38 15.47 -7.82
CA GLN A 178 8.88 16.11 -6.60
C GLN A 178 9.50 15.06 -5.68
N MET A 179 8.86 13.91 -5.52
CA MET A 179 9.41 12.80 -4.74
C MET A 179 10.74 12.31 -5.31
N ARG A 180 10.84 12.16 -6.64
CA ARG A 180 12.08 11.76 -7.31
C ARG A 180 13.24 12.70 -6.95
N ARG A 181 13.03 14.02 -7.05
CA ARG A 181 14.07 15.01 -6.72
C ARG A 181 14.48 14.93 -5.25
N LEU A 182 13.52 14.78 -4.34
CA LEU A 182 13.79 14.63 -2.91
C LEU A 182 14.66 13.40 -2.62
N VAL A 183 14.30 12.24 -3.18
CA VAL A 183 15.05 11.00 -2.92
C VAL A 183 16.42 11.01 -3.62
N GLU A 184 16.56 11.60 -4.82
CA GLU A 184 17.85 11.86 -5.47
C GLU A 184 18.75 12.74 -4.60
N GLN A 185 18.21 13.85 -4.05
CA GLN A 185 18.95 14.75 -3.16
C GLN A 185 19.42 14.05 -1.88
N LYS A 186 18.64 13.09 -1.37
CA LYS A 186 18.98 12.27 -0.21
C LYS A 186 19.92 11.10 -0.54
N GLY A 187 20.33 10.93 -1.79
CA GLY A 187 21.28 9.90 -2.21
C GLY A 187 20.65 8.52 -2.46
N TYR A 188 19.32 8.41 -2.51
CA TYR A 188 18.66 7.17 -2.92
C TYR A 188 18.78 6.96 -4.43
N ARG A 189 18.83 5.68 -4.81
CA ARG A 189 18.78 5.30 -6.23
C ARG A 189 17.37 5.48 -6.76
N VAL A 190 17.28 6.03 -7.96
CA VAL A 190 16.03 6.17 -8.69
C VAL A 190 16.12 5.49 -10.05
N THR A 191 14.99 5.02 -10.55
CA THR A 191 14.90 4.38 -11.86
C THR A 191 15.40 5.33 -12.95
N PRO A 192 16.18 4.88 -13.95
CA PRO A 192 16.57 5.72 -15.08
C PRO A 192 15.36 6.35 -15.77
N THR A 193 15.54 7.54 -16.35
CA THR A 193 14.54 8.14 -17.23
C THR A 193 14.56 7.43 -18.58
N TYR A 194 13.39 7.34 -19.22
CA TYR A 194 13.29 6.86 -20.60
C TYR A 194 13.46 8.03 -21.58
N SER A 195 13.97 7.74 -22.78
CA SER A 195 14.03 8.73 -23.86
C SER A 195 12.61 9.15 -24.24
N GLN A 196 12.32 10.45 -24.14
CA GLN A 196 11.05 11.02 -24.59
C GLN A 196 10.80 10.73 -26.07
N ASP A 197 11.83 10.78 -26.91
CA ASP A 197 11.72 10.47 -28.34
C ASP A 197 11.24 9.04 -28.58
N VAL A 198 11.72 8.07 -27.81
CA VAL A 198 11.29 6.67 -27.91
C VAL A 198 9.81 6.54 -27.52
N VAL A 199 9.40 7.20 -26.44
CA VAL A 199 8.00 7.21 -25.97
C VAL A 199 7.09 7.84 -27.01
N LEU A 200 7.46 9.01 -27.54
CA LEU A 200 6.67 9.74 -28.53
C LEU A 200 6.58 8.98 -29.87
N LYS A 201 7.68 8.38 -30.36
CA LYS A 201 7.65 7.51 -31.55
C LYS A 201 6.73 6.31 -31.35
N CYS A 202 6.74 5.70 -30.18
CA CYS A 202 5.83 4.59 -29.86
C CYS A 202 4.36 5.06 -29.86
N LEU A 203 4.08 6.19 -29.21
CA LEU A 203 2.75 6.79 -29.21
C LEU A 203 2.27 7.06 -30.64
N GLU A 204 3.07 7.74 -31.46
CA GLU A 204 2.74 8.03 -32.86
C GLU A 204 2.41 6.77 -33.67
N LYS A 205 3.16 5.69 -33.48
CA LYS A 205 2.91 4.41 -34.18
C LYS A 205 1.51 3.85 -33.89
N HIS A 206 0.98 4.07 -32.68
CA HIS A 206 -0.31 3.54 -32.25
C HIS A 206 -1.46 4.54 -32.34
N THR A 207 -1.18 5.83 -32.56
CA THR A 207 -2.21 6.88 -32.67
C THR A 207 -2.39 7.42 -34.09
N ARG A 208 -1.48 7.13 -35.01
CA ARG A 208 -1.70 7.41 -36.44
C ARG A 208 -2.80 6.50 -36.96
N LYS A 209 -3.97 7.11 -37.22
CA LYS A 209 -5.06 6.53 -38.01
C LYS A 209 -4.69 6.48 -39.48
#